data_AF-A0A401Q875-F1
#
_entry.id   AF-A0A401Q875-F1
#
_cell.length_a   1.000
_cell.length_b   1.000
_cell.length_c   1.000
_cell.angle_alpha   90.00
_cell.angle_beta   90.00
_cell.angle_gamma   90.00
#
_symmetry.space_group_name_H-M   'P 1'
#
loop_
_entity.id
_entity.type
_entity.pdbx_description
1 polymer ?
#
loop_
_entity_poly.entity_id
_entity_poly.type
_entity_poly.pdbx_seq_one_letter_code
_entity_poly.pdbx_strand_id
1 'polypeptide(L)'
;FEKLDITPKSAQKIKPVLERWLTEAEIRHRAGIQNLTEFVGSEPSKKRKRRTSFTPQALEMLNAHFEKNTHPTGQEMTEIAEQLNYDREVVRVWFCNKRQTLKNTIKRLQQNDSTGTASAERISDSTVNTAATG
;
A
#
# COMPACT_ATOMS: atom_id res chain seq x y z
N PHE A 1 4.45 2.07 -17.57
CA PHE A 1 3.57 2.88 -16.71
C PHE A 1 2.08 2.73 -17.04
N GLU A 2 1.73 2.01 -18.13
CA GLU A 2 0.37 1.90 -18.67
C GLU A 2 -0.52 0.86 -17.96
N LYS A 3 0.02 0.10 -16.99
CA LYS A 3 -0.77 -0.77 -16.10
C LYS A 3 -0.27 -0.60 -14.68
N LEU A 4 -0.96 0.25 -13.93
CA LEU A 4 -0.73 0.50 -12.51
C LEU A 4 -1.99 0.07 -11.76
N ASP A 5 -1.94 -1.10 -11.10
CA ASP A 5 -2.86 -1.44 -10.01
C ASP A 5 -2.56 -0.58 -8.76
N ILE A 6 -2.56 0.75 -8.96
CA ILE A 6 -2.45 1.75 -7.90
C ILE A 6 -3.88 2.26 -7.68
N THR A 7 -4.35 2.18 -6.44
CA THR A 7 -5.63 2.78 -6.07
C THR A 7 -5.58 4.29 -6.33
N PRO A 8 -6.67 4.92 -6.82
CA PRO A 8 -6.68 6.34 -7.18
C PRO A 8 -6.24 7.25 -6.02
N LYS A 9 -6.57 6.88 -4.78
CA LYS A 9 -6.11 7.57 -3.57
C LYS A 9 -4.60 7.50 -3.35
N SER A 10 -3.96 6.39 -3.72
CA SER A 10 -2.50 6.25 -3.65
C SER A 10 -1.83 7.10 -4.74
N ALA A 11 -2.39 7.14 -5.96
CA ALA A 11 -1.91 8.01 -7.03
C ALA A 11 -1.97 9.49 -6.63
N GLN A 12 -3.08 9.96 -6.05
CA GLN A 12 -3.22 11.34 -5.57
C GLN A 12 -2.19 11.69 -4.49
N LYS A 13 -1.85 10.74 -3.62
CA LYS A 13 -0.85 10.95 -2.56
C LYS A 13 0.58 11.04 -3.10
N ILE A 14 0.86 10.30 -4.18
CA ILE A 14 2.19 10.24 -4.79
C ILE A 14 2.39 11.38 -5.80
N LYS A 15 1.31 11.91 -6.40
CA LYS A 15 1.30 13.00 -7.38
C LYS A 15 2.17 14.21 -7.01
N PRO A 16 2.00 14.89 -5.85
CA PRO A 16 2.79 16.07 -5.53
C PRO A 16 4.29 15.77 -5.33
N VAL A 17 4.65 14.55 -4.92
CA VAL A 17 6.04 14.14 -4.77
C VAL A 17 6.68 13.93 -6.15
N LEU A 18 5.95 13.27 -7.05
CA LEU A 18 6.40 13.06 -8.42
C LEU A 18 6.52 14.38 -9.18
N GLU A 19 5.54 15.28 -9.05
CA GLU A 19 5.58 16.59 -9.70
C GLU A 19 6.78 17.41 -9.23
N ARG A 20 7.06 17.46 -7.92
CA ARG A 20 8.25 18.14 -7.39
C ARG A 20 9.54 17.52 -7.92
N TRP A 21 9.61 16.20 -8.00
CA TRP A 21 10.79 15.49 -8.52
C TRP A 21 11.00 15.73 -10.02
N LEU A 22 9.92 15.76 -10.82
CA LEU A 22 9.98 16.06 -12.25
C LEU A 22 10.45 17.49 -12.51
N THR A 23 9.90 18.48 -11.80
CA THR A 23 10.34 19.88 -11.92
C THR A 23 11.82 20.03 -11.56
N GLU A 24 12.26 19.39 -10.48
CA GLU A 24 13.66 19.40 -10.05
C GLU A 24 14.58 18.71 -11.08
N ALA A 25 14.15 17.60 -11.67
CA ALA A 25 14.87 16.91 -12.73
C ALA A 25 15.00 17.78 -13.99
N GLU A 26 13.94 18.50 -14.37
CA GLU A 26 13.91 19.41 -15.53
C GLU A 26 14.89 20.58 -15.35
N ILE A 27 14.92 21.19 -14.16
CA ILE A 27 15.85 22.27 -13.81
C ILE A 27 17.31 21.81 -13.92
N ARG A 28 17.59 20.58 -13.47
CA ARG A 28 18.94 19.99 -13.52
C ARG A 28 19.33 19.54 -14.93
N HIS A 29 18.38 19.05 -15.72
CA HIS A 29 18.60 18.76 -17.14
C HIS A 29 18.95 20.03 -17.92
N ARG A 30 18.24 21.13 -17.65
CA ARG A 30 18.54 22.47 -18.16
C ARG A 30 19.94 22.95 -17.77
N ALA A 31 20.42 22.60 -16.58
CA ALA A 31 21.77 22.97 -16.10
C ALA A 31 22.89 22.09 -16.70
N GLY A 32 22.53 21.01 -17.40
CA GLY A 32 23.44 20.13 -18.11
C GLY A 32 23.13 18.64 -17.86
N ILE A 33 23.22 17.83 -18.91
CA ILE A 33 22.93 16.37 -18.87
C ILE A 33 23.75 15.67 -17.78
N GLN A 34 24.98 16.12 -17.52
CA GLN A 34 25.84 15.58 -16.47
C GLN A 34 25.24 15.75 -15.06
N ASN A 35 24.60 16.90 -14.78
CA ASN A 35 23.96 17.20 -13.50
C ASN A 35 22.67 16.38 -13.28
N LEU A 36 21.97 16.04 -14.36
CA LEU A 36 20.85 15.10 -14.32
C LEU A 36 21.30 13.67 -13.97
N THR A 37 22.40 13.17 -14.56
CA THR A 37 22.94 11.83 -14.26
C THR A 37 23.36 11.67 -12.79
N GLU A 38 23.91 12.73 -12.19
CA GLU A 38 24.28 12.77 -10.78
C GLU A 38 23.02 12.80 -9.88
N PHE A 39 22.01 13.61 -10.23
CA PHE A 39 20.76 13.72 -9.48
C PHE A 39 19.90 12.46 -9.49
N VAL A 40 19.83 11.79 -10.65
CA VAL A 40 19.13 10.50 -10.79
C VAL A 40 19.86 9.39 -10.01
N GLY A 41 21.07 9.65 -9.51
CA GLY A 41 21.83 8.70 -8.72
C GLY A 41 22.29 7.53 -9.57
N SER A 42 22.77 7.78 -10.79
CA SER A 42 23.44 6.77 -11.63
C SER A 42 24.83 6.38 -11.08
N GLU A 43 25.03 6.50 -9.78
CA GLU A 43 26.16 5.92 -9.07
C GLU A 43 25.83 4.44 -8.84
N PRO A 44 26.67 3.47 -9.25
CA PRO A 44 26.34 2.04 -9.22
C PRO A 44 26.20 1.44 -7.80
N SER A 45 26.19 2.25 -6.74
CA SER A 45 26.46 1.83 -5.36
C SER A 45 25.42 2.27 -4.32
N LYS A 46 24.14 2.25 -4.65
CA LYS A 46 23.09 2.01 -3.63
C LYS A 46 22.04 1.06 -4.18
N LYS A 47 22.47 -0.18 -4.47
CA LYS A 47 21.56 -1.30 -4.74
C LYS A 47 20.61 -1.42 -3.55
N ARG A 48 19.41 -0.84 -3.68
CA ARG A 48 18.28 -1.08 -2.79
C ARG A 48 18.22 -2.57 -2.53
N LYS A 49 18.30 -2.97 -1.25
CA LYS A 49 18.32 -4.39 -0.84
C LYS A 49 17.21 -5.11 -1.60
N ARG A 50 17.59 -6.12 -2.40
CA ARG A 50 16.62 -6.86 -3.23
C ARG A 50 15.52 -7.35 -2.31
N ARG A 51 14.27 -7.19 -2.75
CA ARG A 51 13.11 -7.67 -2.02
C ARG A 51 13.29 -9.18 -1.81
N THR A 52 13.24 -9.64 -0.56
CA THR A 52 13.20 -11.07 -0.30
C THR A 52 11.89 -11.61 -0.84
N SER A 53 12.00 -12.55 -1.79
CA SER A 53 10.88 -13.32 -2.31
C SER A 53 10.85 -14.63 -1.56
N PHE A 54 9.79 -14.86 -0.79
CA PHE A 54 9.61 -16.10 -0.08
C PHE A 54 9.25 -17.21 -1.07
N THR A 55 9.78 -18.41 -0.86
CA THR A 55 9.33 -19.59 -1.58
C THR A 55 7.89 -19.94 -1.16
N PRO A 56 7.10 -20.63 -2.01
CA PRO A 56 5.75 -21.06 -1.63
C PRO A 56 5.72 -21.89 -0.35
N GLN A 57 6.67 -22.82 -0.19
CA GLN A 57 6.85 -23.63 1.01
C GLN A 57 7.13 -22.78 2.26
N ALA A 58 7.96 -21.74 2.14
CA ALA A 58 8.23 -20.84 3.26
C ALA A 58 6.99 -20.04 3.66
N LEU A 59 6.16 -19.63 2.68
CA LEU A 59 4.90 -18.95 2.96
C LEU A 59 3.91 -19.86 3.69
N GLU A 60 3.81 -21.13 3.30
CA GLU A 60 2.96 -22.12 3.99
C GLU A 60 3.37 -22.28 5.44
N MET A 61 4.67 -22.49 5.70
CA MET A 61 5.23 -22.56 7.06
C MET A 61 4.92 -21.29 7.86
N LEU A 62 5.20 -20.11 7.31
CA LEU A 62 4.95 -18.83 7.96
C LEU A 62 3.45 -18.63 8.28
N ASN A 63 2.56 -19.05 7.38
CA ASN A 63 1.11 -19.00 7.61
C ASN A 63 0.67 -20.00 8.70
N ALA A 64 1.17 -21.23 8.70
CA ALA A 64 0.86 -22.23 9.71
C ALA A 64 1.30 -21.79 11.12
N HIS A 65 2.46 -21.14 11.23
CA HIS A 65 2.89 -20.51 12.48
C HIS A 65 2.02 -19.31 12.86
N PHE A 66 1.61 -18.49 11.89
CA PHE A 66 0.73 -17.34 12.13
C PHE A 66 -0.65 -17.74 12.66
N GLU A 67 -1.21 -18.85 12.20
CA GLU A 67 -2.49 -19.39 12.67
C GLU A 67 -2.41 -19.88 14.12
N LYS A 68 -1.27 -20.47 14.52
CA LYS A 68 -1.03 -20.90 15.91
C LYS A 68 -0.73 -19.73 16.84
N ASN A 69 0.12 -18.81 16.40
CA ASN A 69 0.52 -17.64 17.17
C ASN A 69 0.73 -16.42 16.25
N THR A 70 -0.17 -15.44 16.37
CA THR A 70 -0.11 -14.19 15.59
C THR A 70 0.97 -13.21 16.08
N HIS A 71 1.53 -13.47 17.27
CA HIS A 71 2.58 -12.70 17.94
C HIS A 71 3.72 -13.62 18.38
N PRO A 72 4.50 -14.18 17.44
CA PRO A 72 5.67 -14.97 17.80
C PRO A 72 6.64 -14.13 18.62
N THR A 73 7.18 -14.73 19.67
CA THR A 73 8.24 -14.17 20.49
C THR A 73 9.53 -14.04 19.68
N GLY A 74 10.49 -13.26 20.19
CA GLY A 74 11.78 -13.08 19.53
C GLY A 74 12.52 -14.39 19.29
N GLN A 75 12.30 -15.41 20.14
CA GLN A 75 12.90 -16.73 20.05
C GLN A 75 12.23 -17.58 18.97
N GLU A 76 10.89 -17.63 18.94
CA GLU A 76 10.15 -18.29 17.84
C GLU A 76 10.49 -17.68 16.47
N MET A 77 10.67 -16.35 16.38
CA MET A 77 11.11 -15.71 15.14
C MET A 77 12.49 -16.19 14.68
N THR A 78 13.42 -16.43 15.61
CA THR A 78 14.75 -16.96 15.31
C THR A 78 14.66 -18.40 14.82
N GLU A 79 13.89 -19.25 15.50
CA GLU A 79 13.69 -20.65 15.11
C GLU A 79 13.09 -20.78 13.70
N ILE A 80 12.06 -19.97 13.39
CA ILE A 80 11.44 -19.93 12.06
C ILE A 80 12.43 -19.43 11.00
N ALA A 81 13.26 -18.43 11.34
CA ALA A 81 14.26 -17.87 10.45
C ALA A 81 15.35 -18.90 10.10
N GLU A 82 15.82 -19.65 11.09
CA GLU A 82 16.79 -20.74 10.92
C GLU A 82 16.22 -21.88 10.07
N GLN A 83 14.99 -22.32 10.36
CA GLN A 83 14.32 -23.39 9.60
C GLN A 83 14.10 -23.02 8.13
N LEU A 84 13.78 -21.77 7.84
CA LEU A 84 13.51 -21.28 6.49
C LEU A 84 14.75 -20.68 5.80
N ASN A 85 15.90 -20.65 6.49
CA ASN A 85 17.15 -20.03 6.05
C ASN A 85 16.96 -18.56 5.59
N TYR A 86 16.17 -17.79 6.35
CA TYR A 86 15.96 -16.36 6.15
C TYR A 86 16.55 -15.55 7.32
N ASP A 87 16.72 -14.25 7.11
CA ASP A 87 17.07 -13.33 8.18
C ASP A 87 15.88 -13.17 9.14
N ARG A 88 16.15 -13.14 10.44
CA ARG A 88 15.18 -12.84 11.50
C ARG A 88 14.41 -11.56 11.23
N GLU A 89 15.07 -10.54 10.68
CA GLU A 89 14.44 -9.27 10.32
C GLU A 89 13.39 -9.45 9.20
N VAL A 90 13.68 -10.32 8.23
CA VAL A 90 12.76 -10.63 7.13
C VAL A 90 11.50 -11.32 7.65
N VAL A 91 11.66 -12.29 8.56
CA VAL A 91 10.55 -12.98 9.23
C VAL A 91 9.72 -12.00 10.07
N ARG A 92 10.38 -11.16 10.88
CA ARG A 92 9.72 -10.13 11.70
C ARG A 92 8.89 -9.16 10.86
N VAL A 93 9.45 -8.66 9.75
CA VAL A 93 8.75 -7.76 8.81
C VAL A 93 7.57 -8.48 8.15
N TRP A 94 7.71 -9.76 7.81
CA TRP A 94 6.61 -10.55 7.27
C TRP A 94 5.43 -10.63 8.25
N PHE A 95 5.67 -10.97 9.52
CA PHE A 95 4.63 -11.01 10.55
C PHE A 95 3.96 -9.63 10.75
N CYS A 96 4.74 -8.55 10.72
CA CYS A 96 4.20 -7.19 10.77
C CYS A 96 3.29 -6.87 9.58
N ASN A 97 3.71 -7.22 8.37
CA ASN A 97 2.94 -6.98 7.15
C ASN A 97 1.68 -7.85 7.10
N LYS A 98 1.76 -9.11 7.52
CA LYS A 98 0.61 -10.03 7.57
C LYS A 98 -0.48 -9.49 8.49
N ARG A 99 -0.13 -9.01 9.70
CA ARG A 99 -1.09 -8.36 10.62
C ARG A 99 -1.70 -7.08 10.05
N GLN A 100 -0.90 -6.26 9.36
CA GLN A 100 -1.41 -5.05 8.71
C GLN A 100 -2.45 -5.39 7.64
N THR A 101 -2.18 -6.39 6.80
CA THR A 101 -3.14 -6.88 5.80
C THR A 101 -4.43 -7.37 6.46
N LEU A 102 -4.34 -8.20 7.52
CA LEU A 102 -5.51 -8.68 8.24
C LEU A 102 -6.36 -7.53 8.81
N LYS A 103 -5.72 -6.56 9.48
CA LYS A 103 -6.40 -5.37 10.01
C LYS A 103 -7.08 -4.55 8.91
N ASN A 104 -6.42 -4.39 7.76
CA ASN A 104 -6.98 -3.64 6.64
C ASN A 104 -8.17 -4.36 5.99
N THR A 105 -8.13 -5.69 5.90
CA THR A 105 -9.26 -6.51 5.43
C THR A 105 -10.45 -6.39 6.39
N ILE A 106 -10.23 -6.52 7.70
CA ILE A 106 -11.28 -6.39 8.72
C ILE A 106 -11.92 -4.99 8.70
N LYS A 107 -11.11 -3.92 8.61
CA LYS A 107 -11.63 -2.55 8.50
C LYS A 107 -12.46 -2.32 7.23
N ARG A 108 -12.06 -2.92 6.10
CA ARG A 108 -12.82 -2.83 4.85
C ARG A 108 -14.18 -3.54 4.96
N LEU A 109 -14.22 -4.69 5.63
CA LEU A 109 -15.47 -5.43 5.85
C LEU A 109 -16.43 -4.66 6.76
N GLN A 110 -15.93 -3.95 7.79
CA GLN A 110 -16.75 -3.11 8.68
C GLN A 110 -17.32 -1.86 7.99
N GLN A 111 -16.69 -1.33 6.94
CA GLN A 111 -17.21 -0.18 6.20
C GLN A 111 -18.37 -0.53 5.25
N ASN A 112 -18.59 -1.80 4.95
CA ASN A 112 -19.66 -2.24 4.04
C ASN A 112 -21.03 -2.42 4.72
N ASP A 113 -21.10 -2.45 6.05
CA ASP A 113 -22.35 -2.69 6.79
C ASP A 113 -23.14 -1.40 7.09
N SER A 114 -22.50 -0.23 7.01
CA SER A 114 -23.12 1.05 7.40
C SER A 114 -23.83 1.81 6.28
N THR A 115 -24.03 1.22 5.10
CA THR A 115 -24.71 1.89 3.96
C THR A 115 -25.97 1.16 3.45
N GLY A 116 -26.48 0.18 4.20
CA GLY A 116 -27.55 -0.72 3.74
C GLY A 116 -28.97 -0.52 4.29
N THR A 117 -29.29 0.54 5.05
CA THR A 117 -30.60 0.61 5.77
C THR A 117 -31.29 1.97 5.82
N ALA A 118 -31.13 2.83 4.80
CA ALA A 118 -31.93 4.05 4.67
C ALA A 118 -32.57 4.17 3.28
N SER A 119 -33.47 3.24 2.95
CA SER A 119 -34.36 3.36 1.79
C SER A 119 -35.69 2.67 2.07
N ALA A 120 -36.42 3.20 3.04
CA ALA A 120 -37.86 3.02 3.15
C ALA A 120 -38.44 4.19 3.97
N GLU A 121 -39.47 4.81 3.41
CA GLU A 121 -40.31 5.86 4.01
C GLU A 121 -39.72 7.28 4.11
N ARG A 122 -40.18 8.19 3.24
CA ARG A 122 -41.45 8.91 3.48
C ARG A 122 -41.98 9.55 2.20
N ILE A 123 -43.28 9.38 2.06
CA ILE A 123 -44.20 9.91 1.05
C ILE A 123 -44.62 11.34 1.48
N SER A 124 -45.06 12.15 0.51
CA SER A 124 -45.77 13.46 0.63
C SER A 124 -44.83 14.65 0.87
N ASP A 125 -44.80 15.70 0.05
CA ASP A 125 -45.94 16.50 -0.38
C ASP A 125 -45.68 17.16 -1.76
N SER A 126 -46.76 17.31 -2.52
CA SER A 126 -46.82 17.83 -3.89
C SER A 126 -47.60 19.15 -3.85
N THR A 127 -47.30 20.07 -4.78
CA THR A 127 -47.99 21.36 -5.07
C THR A 127 -47.36 22.54 -4.32
N VAL A 128 -46.79 23.60 -4.90
CA VAL A 128 -46.98 24.33 -6.17
C VAL A 128 -45.64 24.96 -6.60
N ASN A 129 -45.31 24.91 -7.89
CA ASN A 129 -44.47 25.92 -8.53
C ASN A 129 -44.91 25.99 -9.99
N THR A 130 -45.46 27.12 -10.42
CA THR A 130 -45.56 27.46 -11.83
C THR A 130 -45.26 28.94 -11.99
N ALA A 131 -44.19 29.18 -12.73
CA ALA A 131 -43.67 30.46 -13.16
C ALA A 131 -44.61 31.13 -14.19
N ALA A 132 -44.49 32.45 -14.35
CA ALA A 132 -44.30 33.07 -15.66
C ALA A 132 -44.18 34.60 -15.50
N THR A 133 -42.96 35.08 -15.69
CA THR A 133 -42.65 36.38 -16.29
C THR A 133 -43.22 36.46 -17.71
N GLY A 134 -43.84 37.57 -18.08
CA GLY A 134 -44.29 37.91 -19.43
C GLY A 134 -45.23 39.09 -19.41
#